data_AF-A0A0A0BL08-F1
#
_entry.id   AF-A0A0A0BL08-F1
#
_cell.length_a   1.000
_cell.length_b   1.000
_cell.length_c   1.000
_cell.angle_alpha   90.00
_cell.angle_beta   90.00
_cell.angle_gamma   90.00
#
_symmetry.space_group_name_H-M   'P 1'
#
loop_
_entity.id
_entity.type
_entity.pdbx_description
1 polymer ?
#
loop_
_entity_poly.entity_id
_entity_poly.type
_entity_poly.pdbx_seq_one_letter_code
_entity_poly.pdbx_strand_id
1 'polypeptide(L)'
;MQPGGETGPEPAALPRSPMDEFEDETARSTPWARTLGLVAAAVVVVAGVYVGAAWWWSDRVPPGSTVAGVEVGGLTAEEARAHLRSELGGVVTQPVAVEAGEKRTTLDPVEAGLELDVEATLGPVTGFGLEPWRLWQQVFGGGPVAPVTQVDDDALDAAVEALSGALATEPLDGTISFVDARPVPEDSAEGIDLDVDSTRQIVIEQWLTAAPPLQLPTVVVPPVIDDAEVERAMRELARPLSRAPVTVVVDDQRAELPVEVVTGAAGFTGENGRLELQLDGEALTEAVLDRTDDLLTDAEDARFEFEDGEPVIVPGTPGTTLDPEVMVDAVTVAGTGDDRTARVDLVEVDPEATTAELEGLGVVERVGEFSTPLTADSNRNHNLTLGASRVNGTLLRPDEVFSLNDTLAPITTESGYRQAGVVVNGVLQQGTGGGLSQMGTTVYNAAFFAGLEDVEHQPHSFYFSRYPEGREATIYAGVLDVKVGNNTPYGVLFQSWVAGGRLHVALWSTEYWEVEHWTSGRSNVVSPTTVYNTESGCIAQAAGNPGFTVTVGRRLLREGETRHEESNTWTYRPQNAIVCGPPPGSRTDDDEDDEDDEDDD
;
A
#
# COMPACT_ATOMS: atom_id res chain seq x y z
N MET A 1 81.00 55.47 87.60
CA MET A 1 79.63 55.97 87.69
C MET A 1 78.67 54.79 87.77
N GLN A 2 77.71 54.84 88.69
CA GLN A 2 76.45 54.07 88.68
C GLN A 2 75.46 54.71 87.68
N PRO A 3 74.23 54.17 87.44
CA PRO A 3 73.56 52.98 88.04
C PRO A 3 73.36 51.85 87.00
N GLY A 4 72.84 50.65 87.33
CA GLY A 4 72.01 50.19 88.47
C GLY A 4 70.60 49.86 87.95
N GLY A 5 70.20 48.60 87.93
CA GLY A 5 69.39 47.92 88.95
C GLY A 5 68.20 47.23 88.25
N GLU A 6 67.51 46.20 88.76
CA GLU A 6 67.56 45.53 90.06
C GLU A 6 66.96 44.10 89.97
N THR A 7 67.58 43.13 90.68
CA THR A 7 67.01 42.02 91.50
C THR A 7 65.65 41.39 91.13
N GLY A 8 65.44 40.06 91.01
CA GLY A 8 65.78 38.91 91.90
C GLY A 8 64.48 38.12 92.21
N PRO A 9 64.42 36.97 92.94
CA PRO A 9 65.49 36.11 93.49
C PRO A 9 65.34 34.55 93.27
N GLU A 10 66.41 33.84 93.62
CA GLU A 10 66.64 32.45 94.12
C GLU A 10 65.50 31.56 94.75
N PRO A 11 65.76 30.27 95.15
CA PRO A 11 66.51 29.14 94.51
C PRO A 11 65.94 27.71 94.81
N ALA A 12 66.61 26.64 94.32
CA ALA A 12 66.88 25.31 94.97
C ALA A 12 67.07 24.18 93.92
N ALA A 13 67.83 23.09 94.11
CA ALA A 13 69.01 22.77 94.94
C ALA A 13 69.69 21.48 94.36
N LEU A 14 70.98 21.27 94.64
CA LEU A 14 71.85 20.22 94.03
C LEU A 14 71.75 18.84 94.73
N PRO A 15 72.44 17.79 94.21
CA PRO A 15 73.79 17.49 94.71
C PRO A 15 74.87 17.16 93.65
N ARG A 16 76.14 17.21 94.09
CA ARG A 16 77.40 16.84 93.39
C ARG A 16 77.65 15.32 93.52
N SER A 17 78.72 14.64 93.07
CA SER A 17 80.13 14.93 92.66
C SER A 17 80.68 13.62 91.99
N PRO A 18 81.99 13.27 91.84
CA PRO A 18 83.27 13.98 92.04
C PRO A 18 84.33 13.82 90.87
N MET A 19 85.54 14.36 91.07
CA MET A 19 86.88 14.01 90.50
C MET A 19 87.05 14.07 88.95
N ASP A 20 87.79 15.02 88.35
CA ASP A 20 89.25 15.33 88.40
C ASP A 20 90.05 14.68 87.24
N GLU A 21 91.12 15.38 86.81
CA GLU A 21 92.22 14.99 85.90
C GLU A 21 92.16 15.26 84.36
N PHE A 22 92.65 16.45 83.98
CA PHE A 22 93.82 16.77 83.11
C PHE A 22 94.02 16.25 81.65
N GLU A 23 94.04 17.22 80.71
CA GLU A 23 95.11 17.58 79.73
C GLU A 23 95.47 16.75 78.46
N ASP A 24 96.35 17.35 77.62
CA ASP A 24 96.31 17.39 76.14
C ASP A 24 97.11 16.37 75.30
N GLU A 25 96.68 16.27 74.04
CA GLU A 25 97.37 15.91 72.76
C GLU A 25 98.59 14.94 72.77
N THR A 26 98.56 13.83 72.00
CA THR A 26 98.73 13.93 70.53
C THR A 26 98.36 12.64 69.76
N ALA A 27 97.69 12.84 68.62
CA ALA A 27 97.67 12.03 67.40
C ALA A 27 97.84 10.48 67.45
N ARG A 28 96.73 9.74 67.27
CA ARG A 28 96.68 8.52 66.44
C ARG A 28 95.26 8.16 66.00
N SER A 29 95.12 7.66 64.77
CA SER A 29 93.85 7.49 64.06
C SER A 29 92.93 6.41 64.64
N THR A 30 91.63 6.75 64.79
CA THR A 30 90.61 5.94 65.48
C THR A 30 89.22 6.06 64.80
N PRO A 31 88.29 5.10 65.01
CA PRO A 31 87.80 4.33 63.86
C PRO A 31 86.34 4.60 63.44
N TRP A 32 85.78 5.78 63.72
CA TRP A 32 84.36 6.08 63.43
C TRP A 32 84.00 6.05 61.94
N ALA A 33 84.93 6.44 61.05
CA ALA A 33 84.75 6.31 59.61
C ALA A 33 84.61 4.84 59.14
N ARG A 34 85.14 3.87 59.90
CA ARG A 34 84.97 2.44 59.62
C ARG A 34 83.59 1.93 60.06
N THR A 35 83.05 2.40 61.19
CA THR A 35 81.69 2.02 61.61
C THR A 35 80.62 2.69 60.76
N LEU A 36 80.78 3.96 60.38
CA LEU A 36 79.89 4.61 59.41
C LEU A 36 80.03 3.98 58.01
N GLY A 37 81.24 3.61 57.59
CA GLY A 37 81.45 2.83 56.36
C GLY A 37 80.80 1.44 56.41
N LEU A 38 80.83 0.75 57.56
CA LEU A 38 80.17 -0.55 57.75
C LEU A 38 78.64 -0.42 57.79
N VAL A 39 78.09 0.61 58.42
CA VAL A 39 76.63 0.86 58.42
C VAL A 39 76.15 1.29 57.03
N ALA A 40 76.89 2.16 56.33
CA ALA A 40 76.57 2.51 54.95
C ALA A 40 76.68 1.30 54.02
N ALA A 41 77.71 0.46 54.17
CA ALA A 41 77.83 -0.81 53.44
C ALA A 41 76.68 -1.77 53.78
N ALA A 42 76.27 -1.87 55.05
CA ALA A 42 75.14 -2.69 55.46
C ALA A 42 73.81 -2.17 54.89
N VAL A 43 73.59 -0.85 54.85
CA VAL A 43 72.41 -0.23 54.21
C VAL A 43 72.43 -0.43 52.69
N VAL A 44 73.59 -0.32 52.03
CA VAL A 44 73.73 -0.63 50.59
C VAL A 44 73.50 -2.11 50.31
N VAL A 45 73.95 -3.01 51.19
CA VAL A 45 73.66 -4.45 51.10
C VAL A 45 72.17 -4.73 51.33
N VAL A 46 71.53 -4.14 52.34
CA VAL A 46 70.09 -4.31 52.60
C VAL A 46 69.24 -3.70 51.48
N ALA A 47 69.61 -2.53 50.95
CA ALA A 47 68.95 -1.94 49.79
C ALA A 47 69.17 -2.77 48.53
N GLY A 48 70.37 -3.31 48.31
CA GLY A 48 70.67 -4.22 47.21
C GLY A 48 69.93 -5.56 47.31
N VAL A 49 69.76 -6.09 48.53
CA VAL A 49 68.94 -7.28 48.81
C VAL A 49 67.45 -6.96 48.65
N TYR A 50 66.98 -5.79 49.07
CA TYR A 50 65.59 -5.36 48.89
C TYR A 50 65.24 -5.13 47.42
N VAL A 51 66.10 -4.45 46.66
CA VAL A 51 65.95 -4.26 45.21
C VAL A 51 66.10 -5.59 44.47
N GLY A 52 67.03 -6.45 44.89
CA GLY A 52 67.19 -7.80 44.33
C GLY A 52 65.99 -8.71 44.61
N ALA A 53 65.39 -8.60 45.79
CA ALA A 53 64.14 -9.27 46.16
C ALA A 53 62.96 -8.72 45.33
N ALA A 54 62.76 -7.40 45.31
CA ALA A 54 61.73 -6.75 44.51
C ALA A 54 61.86 -7.12 43.02
N TRP A 55 63.09 -7.23 42.50
CA TRP A 55 63.35 -7.70 41.14
C TRP A 55 63.02 -9.19 40.96
N TRP A 56 63.46 -10.07 41.87
CA TRP A 56 63.18 -11.51 41.82
C TRP A 56 61.67 -11.85 41.91
N TRP A 57 60.91 -11.12 42.72
CA TRP A 57 59.47 -11.28 42.85
C TRP A 57 58.65 -10.47 41.84
N SER A 58 59.25 -9.51 41.13
CA SER A 58 58.52 -8.67 40.14
C SER A 58 57.89 -9.47 38.99
N ASP A 59 58.46 -10.61 38.61
CA ASP A 59 57.98 -11.44 37.51
C ASP A 59 57.01 -12.54 37.97
N ARG A 60 56.49 -12.49 39.21
CA ARG A 60 55.59 -13.51 39.77
C ARG A 60 54.32 -12.93 40.36
N VAL A 61 53.21 -13.64 40.14
CA VAL A 61 51.92 -13.32 40.77
C VAL A 61 51.98 -13.71 42.26
N PRO A 62 51.46 -12.87 43.19
CA PRO A 62 51.38 -13.21 44.61
C PRO A 62 50.68 -14.56 44.87
N PRO A 63 51.18 -15.41 45.79
CA PRO A 63 50.60 -16.74 46.04
C PRO A 63 49.16 -16.64 46.56
N GLY A 64 48.28 -17.55 46.16
CA GLY A 64 46.85 -17.52 46.52
C GLY A 64 45.99 -16.49 45.77
N SER A 65 46.54 -15.76 44.79
CA SER A 65 45.75 -14.92 43.89
C SER A 65 44.89 -15.75 42.93
N THR A 66 43.63 -15.32 42.74
CA THR A 66 42.69 -15.92 41.79
C THR A 66 42.08 -14.85 40.87
N VAL A 67 41.81 -15.21 39.60
CA VAL A 67 41.11 -14.36 38.62
C VAL A 67 39.90 -15.14 38.11
N ALA A 68 38.69 -14.60 38.27
CA ALA A 68 37.43 -15.26 37.86
C ALA A 68 37.34 -16.75 38.31
N GLY A 69 37.85 -17.07 39.50
CA GLY A 69 37.88 -18.43 40.07
C GLY A 69 39.10 -19.29 39.70
N VAL A 70 39.92 -18.91 38.73
CA VAL A 70 41.16 -19.61 38.33
C VAL A 70 42.33 -19.19 39.23
N GLU A 71 43.07 -20.15 39.78
CA GLU A 71 44.25 -19.89 40.63
C GLU A 71 45.49 -19.58 39.79
N VAL A 72 46.07 -18.40 40.00
CA VAL A 72 47.25 -17.90 39.26
C VAL A 72 48.44 -17.59 40.18
N GLY A 73 48.25 -17.69 41.49
CA GLY A 73 49.28 -17.32 42.46
C GLY A 73 50.54 -18.20 42.40
N GLY A 74 51.71 -17.56 42.43
CA GLY A 74 53.01 -18.22 42.41
C GLY A 74 53.58 -18.52 41.02
N LEU A 75 52.75 -18.44 39.97
CA LEU A 75 53.18 -18.51 38.56
C LEU A 75 54.00 -17.27 38.18
N THR A 76 54.86 -17.40 37.16
CA THR A 76 55.42 -16.21 36.50
C THR A 76 54.35 -15.45 35.72
N ALA A 77 54.60 -14.19 35.38
CA ALA A 77 53.64 -13.38 34.63
C ALA A 77 53.27 -14.01 33.27
N GLU A 78 54.21 -14.72 32.62
CA GLU A 78 53.95 -15.39 31.34
C GLU A 78 53.19 -16.72 31.50
N GLU A 79 53.54 -17.52 32.52
CA GLU A 79 52.80 -18.74 32.86
C GLU A 79 51.36 -18.41 33.28
N ALA A 80 51.14 -17.32 34.03
CA ALA A 80 49.81 -16.86 34.43
C ALA A 80 48.97 -16.42 33.22
N ARG A 81 49.55 -15.71 32.23
CA ARG A 81 48.85 -15.37 30.97
C ARG A 81 48.43 -16.62 30.21
N ALA A 82 49.36 -17.57 30.05
CA ALA A 82 49.09 -18.81 29.33
C ALA A 82 48.03 -19.67 30.05
N HIS A 83 48.07 -19.72 31.38
CA HIS A 83 47.10 -20.46 32.19
C HIS A 83 45.70 -19.83 32.10
N LEU A 84 45.57 -18.51 32.26
CA LEU A 84 44.27 -17.82 32.13
C LEU A 84 43.66 -17.99 30.74
N ARG A 85 44.45 -17.85 29.67
CA ARG A 85 43.97 -18.10 28.29
C ARG A 85 43.51 -19.55 28.09
N SER A 86 44.13 -20.52 28.74
CA SER A 86 43.76 -21.94 28.66
C SER A 86 42.47 -22.26 29.43
N GLU A 87 42.35 -21.79 30.67
CA GLU A 87 41.22 -22.14 31.55
C GLU A 87 39.97 -21.29 31.27
N LEU A 88 40.14 -19.98 31.05
CA LEU A 88 39.02 -19.06 30.80
C LEU A 88 38.65 -18.95 29.31
N GLY A 89 39.50 -19.39 28.38
CA GLY A 89 39.27 -19.25 26.94
C GLY A 89 37.98 -19.90 26.40
N GLY A 90 37.45 -20.91 27.10
CA GLY A 90 36.14 -21.51 26.81
C GLY A 90 34.98 -20.97 27.67
N VAL A 91 35.26 -20.12 28.66
CA VAL A 91 34.26 -19.47 29.54
C VAL A 91 33.93 -18.07 29.01
N VAL A 92 34.93 -17.33 28.54
CA VAL A 92 34.79 -15.98 27.94
C VAL A 92 33.94 -15.96 26.66
N THR A 93 33.62 -17.12 26.08
CA THR A 93 32.79 -17.26 24.86
C THR A 93 31.46 -17.97 25.13
N GLN A 94 31.05 -18.16 26.39
CA GLN A 94 29.76 -18.75 26.72
C GLN A 94 28.69 -17.66 26.88
N PRO A 95 27.48 -17.83 26.31
CA PRO A 95 26.38 -16.91 26.54
C PRO A 95 26.04 -16.78 28.03
N VAL A 96 26.07 -15.55 28.52
CA VAL A 96 25.73 -15.20 29.91
C VAL A 96 24.21 -15.05 29.99
N ALA A 97 23.55 -15.85 30.82
CA ALA A 97 22.13 -15.63 31.09
C ALA A 97 21.95 -14.31 31.83
N VAL A 98 20.98 -13.50 31.40
CA VAL A 98 20.64 -12.20 31.99
C VAL A 98 19.15 -12.16 32.29
N GLU A 99 18.75 -11.44 33.34
CA GLU A 99 17.35 -11.27 33.72
C GLU A 99 17.02 -9.84 34.14
N ALA A 100 15.81 -9.39 33.80
CA ALA A 100 15.26 -8.11 34.22
C ALA A 100 13.78 -8.30 34.55
N GLY A 101 13.39 -8.00 35.79
CA GLY A 101 12.08 -8.37 36.31
C GLY A 101 11.83 -9.88 36.20
N GLU A 102 10.78 -10.27 35.47
CA GLU A 102 10.43 -11.67 35.21
C GLU A 102 10.97 -12.21 33.88
N LYS A 103 11.49 -11.34 32.99
CA LYS A 103 12.01 -11.74 31.68
C LYS A 103 13.46 -12.18 31.75
N ARG A 104 13.82 -13.15 30.91
CA ARG A 104 15.15 -13.77 30.84
C ARG A 104 15.59 -13.93 29.40
N THR A 105 16.85 -13.64 29.13
CA THR A 105 17.50 -13.89 27.83
C THR A 105 18.98 -14.22 28.05
N THR A 106 19.77 -14.26 26.97
CA THR A 106 21.21 -14.49 27.02
C THR A 106 21.95 -13.40 26.27
N LEU A 107 23.03 -12.90 26.86
CA LEU A 107 24.02 -12.03 26.24
C LEU A 107 25.18 -12.89 25.71
N ASP A 108 25.51 -12.81 24.42
CA ASP A 108 26.76 -13.37 23.92
C ASP A 108 27.90 -12.36 24.15
N PRO A 109 28.94 -12.68 24.95
CA PRO A 109 30.01 -11.72 25.22
C PRO A 109 30.84 -11.34 24.01
N VAL A 110 30.96 -12.24 23.02
CA VAL A 110 31.76 -11.99 21.81
C VAL A 110 31.02 -11.06 20.86
N GLU A 111 29.71 -11.23 20.70
CA GLU A 111 28.88 -10.30 19.93
C GLU A 111 28.74 -8.94 20.63
N ALA A 112 28.74 -8.92 21.96
CA ALA A 112 28.72 -7.71 22.79
C ALA A 112 30.09 -7.01 22.95
N GLY A 113 31.14 -7.47 22.26
CA GLY A 113 32.45 -6.83 22.27
C GLY A 113 33.22 -6.92 23.59
N LEU A 114 32.92 -7.91 24.44
CA LEU A 114 33.55 -8.10 25.75
C LEU A 114 34.71 -9.10 25.66
N GLU A 115 35.94 -8.64 25.90
CA GLU A 115 37.14 -9.48 25.94
C GLU A 115 37.85 -9.37 27.30
N LEU A 116 38.45 -10.45 27.79
CA LEU A 116 39.28 -10.42 28.99
C LEU A 116 40.68 -9.90 28.66
N ASP A 117 41.01 -8.67 29.09
CA ASP A 117 42.37 -8.14 29.01
C ASP A 117 43.25 -8.79 30.09
N VAL A 118 43.86 -9.92 29.75
CA VAL A 118 44.74 -10.70 30.63
C VAL A 118 45.98 -9.89 31.04
N GLU A 119 46.48 -9.04 30.15
CA GLU A 119 47.63 -8.16 30.39
C GLU A 119 47.30 -7.06 31.42
N ALA A 120 46.18 -6.35 31.27
CA ALA A 120 45.72 -5.35 32.23
C ALA A 120 45.23 -5.98 33.54
N THR A 121 44.65 -7.18 33.51
CA THR A 121 44.25 -7.94 34.71
C THR A 121 45.46 -8.29 35.59
N LEU A 122 46.56 -8.75 34.98
CA LEU A 122 47.77 -9.13 35.72
C LEU A 122 48.70 -7.94 36.02
N GLY A 123 48.59 -6.82 35.30
CA GLY A 123 49.42 -5.63 35.44
C GLY A 123 49.52 -5.04 36.86
N PRO A 124 48.43 -4.93 37.65
CA PRO A 124 48.48 -4.44 39.04
C PRO A 124 49.28 -5.34 39.99
N VAL A 125 49.29 -6.66 39.74
CA VAL A 125 49.87 -7.69 40.63
C VAL A 125 51.23 -8.23 40.14
N THR A 126 51.68 -7.83 38.95
CA THR A 126 52.99 -8.16 38.37
C THR A 126 53.79 -6.89 38.07
N GLY A 127 55.07 -7.04 37.74
CA GLY A 127 55.96 -5.92 37.42
C GLY A 127 56.77 -5.38 38.61
N PHE A 128 57.75 -4.53 38.31
CA PHE A 128 58.71 -4.04 39.27
C PHE A 128 58.17 -2.84 40.08
N GLY A 129 58.03 -3.02 41.39
CA GLY A 129 57.65 -1.97 42.33
C GLY A 129 58.58 -1.92 43.55
N LEU A 130 58.87 -0.71 44.04
CA LEU A 130 59.69 -0.50 45.24
C LEU A 130 58.85 -0.30 46.52
N GLU A 131 57.52 -0.40 46.42
CA GLU A 131 56.57 -0.22 47.51
C GLU A 131 56.64 -1.37 48.53
N PRO A 132 56.94 -1.12 49.83
CA PRO A 132 57.13 -2.18 50.82
C PRO A 132 55.91 -3.10 51.01
N TRP A 133 54.71 -2.58 50.77
CA TRP A 133 53.48 -3.35 50.87
C TRP A 133 53.32 -4.38 49.74
N ARG A 134 53.74 -4.05 48.50
CA ARG A 134 53.72 -5.01 47.37
C ARG A 134 54.65 -6.19 47.62
N LEU A 135 55.85 -5.93 48.13
CA LEU A 135 56.80 -6.98 48.50
C LEU A 135 56.21 -7.89 49.60
N TRP A 136 55.42 -7.33 50.51
CA TRP A 136 54.74 -8.10 51.57
C TRP A 136 53.65 -9.02 50.98
N GLN A 137 52.80 -8.51 50.07
CA GLN A 137 51.81 -9.33 49.36
C GLN A 137 52.45 -10.42 48.49
N GLN A 138 53.51 -10.09 47.74
CA GLN A 138 54.26 -11.06 46.91
C GLN A 138 54.89 -12.22 47.71
N VAL A 139 55.13 -12.04 49.01
CA VAL A 139 55.73 -13.04 49.89
C VAL A 139 54.72 -13.78 50.77
N PHE A 140 53.68 -13.09 51.27
CA PHE A 140 52.74 -13.66 52.25
C PHE A 140 51.33 -13.98 51.69
N GLY A 141 51.01 -13.52 50.48
CA GLY A 141 49.79 -13.90 49.78
C GLY A 141 49.07 -12.72 49.12
N GLY A 142 48.45 -13.01 47.97
CA GLY A 142 47.45 -12.17 47.33
C GLY A 142 46.03 -12.57 47.73
N GLY A 143 45.06 -12.04 46.99
CA GLY A 143 43.64 -12.39 47.09
C GLY A 143 43.00 -12.35 45.70
N PRO A 144 41.66 -12.31 45.60
CA PRO A 144 40.99 -12.17 44.32
C PRO A 144 41.47 -10.93 43.56
N VAL A 145 41.81 -11.11 42.29
CA VAL A 145 42.18 -10.08 41.34
C VAL A 145 41.00 -9.91 40.39
N ALA A 146 40.45 -8.70 40.34
CA ALA A 146 39.34 -8.39 39.45
C ALA A 146 39.80 -8.52 37.98
N PRO A 147 39.08 -9.25 37.11
CA PRO A 147 39.34 -9.24 35.68
C PRO A 147 39.10 -7.83 35.13
N VAL A 148 39.96 -7.41 34.20
CA VAL A 148 39.77 -6.19 33.42
C VAL A 148 39.14 -6.59 32.09
N THR A 149 37.94 -6.09 31.82
CA THR A 149 37.25 -6.29 30.54
C THR A 149 37.70 -5.21 29.56
N GLN A 150 38.24 -5.61 28.41
CA GLN A 150 38.32 -4.76 27.22
C GLN A 150 36.95 -4.76 26.54
N VAL A 151 36.51 -3.58 26.09
CA VAL A 151 35.16 -3.35 25.57
C VAL A 151 35.27 -2.69 24.20
N ASP A 152 34.51 -3.20 23.22
CA ASP A 152 34.11 -2.45 22.03
C ASP A 152 32.79 -1.74 22.36
N ASP A 153 32.84 -0.41 22.50
CA ASP A 153 31.73 0.40 23.00
C ASP A 153 30.51 0.36 22.05
N ASP A 154 30.73 0.36 20.73
CA ASP A 154 29.66 0.31 19.72
C ASP A 154 28.96 -1.07 19.73
N ALA A 155 29.74 -2.14 19.89
CA ALA A 155 29.21 -3.51 19.98
C ALA A 155 28.43 -3.75 21.29
N LEU A 156 28.92 -3.20 22.41
CA LEU A 156 28.23 -3.31 23.69
C LEU A 156 26.93 -2.50 23.71
N ASP A 157 26.92 -1.29 23.16
CA ASP A 157 25.70 -0.47 23.10
C ASP A 157 24.62 -1.15 22.22
N ALA A 158 24.99 -1.72 21.07
CA ALA A 158 24.08 -2.52 20.24
C ALA A 158 23.56 -3.79 20.96
N ALA A 159 24.40 -4.46 21.75
CA ALA A 159 23.99 -5.58 22.58
C ALA A 159 23.03 -5.17 23.70
N VAL A 160 23.26 -4.03 24.37
CA VAL A 160 22.37 -3.52 25.42
C VAL A 160 21.03 -3.05 24.84
N GLU A 161 21.02 -2.43 23.65
CA GLU A 161 19.78 -2.11 22.93
C GLU A 161 18.97 -3.37 22.58
N ALA A 162 19.63 -4.43 22.10
CA ALA A 162 19.00 -5.73 21.85
C ALA A 162 18.47 -6.39 23.14
N LEU A 163 19.19 -6.23 24.26
CA LEU A 163 18.69 -6.66 25.57
C LEU A 163 17.46 -5.85 26.01
N SER A 164 17.43 -4.54 25.80
CA SER A 164 16.24 -3.71 26.05
C SER A 164 15.05 -4.22 25.25
N GLY A 165 15.18 -4.40 23.93
CA GLY A 165 14.09 -4.94 23.10
C GLY A 165 13.59 -6.33 23.53
N ALA A 166 14.46 -7.17 24.10
CA ALA A 166 14.08 -8.51 24.57
C ALA A 166 13.50 -8.55 25.99
N LEU A 167 13.93 -7.63 26.87
CA LEU A 167 13.62 -7.63 28.31
C LEU A 167 12.64 -6.54 28.72
N ALA A 168 12.46 -5.49 27.91
CA ALA A 168 11.47 -4.46 28.15
C ALA A 168 10.05 -5.01 28.07
N THR A 169 9.13 -4.40 28.78
CA THR A 169 7.69 -4.59 28.66
C THR A 169 7.10 -3.22 28.35
N GLU A 170 6.49 -3.09 27.18
CA GLU A 170 5.87 -1.84 26.75
C GLU A 170 4.76 -1.43 27.73
N PRO A 171 4.60 -0.13 28.05
CA PRO A 171 3.46 0.34 28.82
C PRO A 171 2.16 0.10 28.05
N LEU A 172 1.07 -0.09 28.78
CA LEU A 172 -0.28 -0.15 28.21
C LEU A 172 -0.97 1.19 28.44
N ASP A 173 -1.28 1.89 27.36
CA ASP A 173 -2.10 3.10 27.42
C ASP A 173 -3.52 2.77 27.87
N GLY A 174 -4.04 3.59 28.80
CA GLY A 174 -5.43 3.49 29.22
C GLY A 174 -6.40 3.96 28.12
N THR A 175 -7.61 3.41 28.11
CA THR A 175 -8.64 3.79 27.12
C THR A 175 -10.05 3.69 27.70
N ILE A 176 -11.06 3.91 26.86
CA ILE A 176 -12.48 3.84 27.23
C ILE A 176 -13.25 3.09 26.14
N SER A 177 -13.98 2.05 26.52
CA SER A 177 -14.92 1.33 25.66
C SER A 177 -16.37 1.51 26.12
N PHE A 178 -17.33 1.27 25.23
CA PHE A 178 -18.76 1.29 25.57
C PHE A 178 -19.33 -0.14 25.58
N VAL A 179 -19.86 -0.56 26.73
CA VAL A 179 -20.51 -1.86 26.94
C VAL A 179 -21.95 -1.61 27.42
N ASP A 180 -22.94 -2.18 26.72
CA ASP A 180 -24.37 -1.94 26.97
C ASP A 180 -24.72 -0.44 27.09
N ALA A 181 -24.17 0.37 26.17
CA ALA A 181 -24.26 1.83 26.12
C ALA A 181 -23.69 2.59 27.34
N ARG A 182 -22.82 1.95 28.13
CA ARG A 182 -22.16 2.55 29.29
C ARG A 182 -20.65 2.59 29.07
N PRO A 183 -19.99 3.71 29.41
CA PRO A 183 -18.55 3.81 29.30
C PRO A 183 -17.89 2.98 30.42
N VAL A 184 -16.91 2.17 30.02
CA VAL A 184 -16.06 1.34 30.87
C VAL A 184 -14.63 1.83 30.67
N PRO A 185 -13.92 2.26 31.74
CA PRO A 185 -12.51 2.57 31.63
C PRO A 185 -11.72 1.28 31.51
N GLU A 186 -10.66 1.32 30.72
CA GLU A 186 -9.63 0.29 30.63
C GLU A 186 -8.36 0.89 31.22
N ASP A 187 -7.95 0.38 32.38
CA ASP A 187 -6.87 0.94 33.20
C ASP A 187 -5.52 0.85 32.48
N SER A 188 -4.69 1.87 32.65
CA SER A 188 -3.34 1.91 32.09
C SER A 188 -2.38 1.01 32.89
N ALA A 189 -1.26 0.59 32.28
CA ALA A 189 -0.24 -0.18 32.97
C ALA A 189 1.17 0.36 32.69
N GLU A 190 1.97 0.48 33.75
CA GLU A 190 3.37 0.88 33.66
C GLU A 190 4.19 -0.16 32.88
N GLY A 191 5.01 0.35 31.96
CA GLY A 191 6.05 -0.41 31.28
C GLY A 191 7.31 -0.50 32.13
N ILE A 192 8.22 -1.38 31.71
CA ILE A 192 9.54 -1.55 32.34
C ILE A 192 10.56 -1.64 31.22
N ASP A 193 11.62 -0.86 31.29
CA ASP A 193 12.77 -0.91 30.35
C ASP A 193 14.08 -1.04 31.14
N LEU A 194 15.20 -1.33 30.48
CA LEU A 194 16.51 -1.39 31.11
C LEU A 194 17.04 0.00 31.43
N ASP A 195 17.69 0.15 32.58
CA ASP A 195 18.61 1.25 32.80
C ASP A 195 19.89 0.95 32.00
N VAL A 196 19.99 1.52 30.80
CA VAL A 196 21.09 1.27 29.84
C VAL A 196 22.46 1.56 30.45
N ASP A 197 22.61 2.71 31.11
CA ASP A 197 23.88 3.15 31.72
C ASP A 197 24.32 2.19 32.84
N SER A 198 23.41 1.89 33.78
CA SER A 198 23.70 0.98 34.88
C SER A 198 23.86 -0.48 34.41
N THR A 199 23.13 -0.88 33.36
CA THR A 199 23.25 -2.21 32.71
C THR A 199 24.64 -2.37 32.11
N ARG A 200 25.11 -1.38 31.34
CA ARG A 200 26.45 -1.38 30.73
C ARG A 200 27.54 -1.56 31.79
N GLN A 201 27.46 -0.82 32.90
CA GLN A 201 28.42 -0.98 34.00
C GLN A 201 28.38 -2.39 34.62
N ILE A 202 27.19 -2.90 34.93
CA ILE A 202 27.03 -4.23 35.54
C ILE A 202 27.53 -5.35 34.61
N VAL A 203 27.25 -5.25 33.31
CA VAL A 203 27.78 -6.20 32.32
C VAL A 203 29.30 -6.17 32.31
N ILE A 204 29.94 -5.01 32.12
CA ILE A 204 31.41 -4.87 32.06
C ILE A 204 32.12 -5.44 33.30
N GLU A 205 31.57 -5.18 34.49
CA GLU A 205 32.18 -5.58 35.77
C GLU A 205 31.94 -7.06 36.13
N GLN A 206 30.77 -7.62 35.76
CA GLN A 206 30.27 -8.85 36.40
C GLN A 206 30.09 -10.04 35.45
N TRP A 207 30.13 -9.86 34.13
CA TRP A 207 29.84 -10.93 33.16
C TRP A 207 30.69 -12.22 33.33
N LEU A 208 31.95 -12.10 33.80
CA LEU A 208 32.85 -13.24 34.08
C LEU A 208 32.82 -13.75 35.52
N THR A 209 32.23 -13.01 36.46
CA THR A 209 32.45 -13.23 37.90
C THR A 209 31.18 -13.44 38.72
N ALA A 210 30.04 -12.93 38.26
CA ALA A 210 28.75 -13.19 38.87
C ALA A 210 28.22 -14.59 38.51
N ALA A 211 27.39 -15.15 39.37
CA ALA A 211 26.65 -16.36 39.06
C ALA A 211 25.44 -16.01 38.16
N PRO A 212 25.24 -16.68 37.01
CA PRO A 212 24.09 -16.41 36.15
C PRO A 212 22.77 -16.89 36.81
N PRO A 213 21.64 -16.22 36.53
CA PRO A 213 21.50 -15.07 35.63
C PRO A 213 21.99 -13.75 36.26
N LEU A 214 22.61 -12.91 35.44
CA LEU A 214 23.00 -11.55 35.84
C LEU A 214 21.75 -10.66 35.87
N GLN A 215 21.49 -10.04 37.03
CA GLN A 215 20.32 -9.18 37.23
C GLN A 215 20.61 -7.77 36.72
N LEU A 216 19.84 -7.36 35.71
CA LEU A 216 19.96 -6.06 35.08
C LEU A 216 19.00 -5.05 35.74
N PRO A 217 19.46 -3.81 35.99
CA PRO A 217 18.64 -2.75 36.55
C PRO A 217 17.59 -2.27 35.55
N THR A 218 16.41 -1.93 36.05
CA THR A 218 15.29 -1.46 35.25
C THR A 218 14.80 -0.09 35.68
N VAL A 219 14.23 0.64 34.72
CA VAL A 219 13.45 1.85 34.94
C VAL A 219 11.98 1.59 34.62
N VAL A 220 11.10 2.30 35.32
CA VAL A 220 9.66 2.28 35.05
C VAL A 220 9.36 3.28 33.94
N VAL A 221 8.64 2.85 32.91
CA VAL A 221 8.20 3.69 31.78
C VAL A 221 6.70 3.96 31.97
N PRO A 222 6.27 5.20 32.23
CA PRO A 222 4.85 5.51 32.34
C PRO A 222 4.15 5.38 30.98
N PRO A 223 2.85 5.03 30.96
CA PRO A 223 2.04 5.11 29.75
C PRO A 223 1.91 6.56 29.26
N VAL A 224 1.61 6.71 27.97
CA VAL A 224 1.33 7.99 27.32
C VAL A 224 -0.08 8.48 27.70
N ILE A 225 -1.03 7.56 27.84
CA ILE A 225 -2.35 7.79 28.42
C ILE A 225 -2.42 7.12 29.80
N ASP A 226 -2.35 7.92 30.86
CA ASP A 226 -2.46 7.45 32.24
C ASP A 226 -3.92 7.39 32.74
N ASP A 227 -4.12 6.75 33.89
CA ASP A 227 -5.44 6.64 34.54
C ASP A 227 -6.08 8.01 34.82
N ALA A 228 -5.29 9.08 35.01
CA ALA A 228 -5.81 10.42 35.27
C ALA A 228 -6.40 11.06 34.00
N GLU A 229 -5.81 10.78 32.83
CA GLU A 229 -6.35 11.14 31.52
C GLU A 229 -7.57 10.28 31.16
N VAL A 230 -7.58 8.99 31.49
CA VAL A 230 -8.79 8.14 31.41
C VAL A 230 -9.91 8.70 32.29
N GLU A 231 -9.65 9.04 33.55
CA GLU A 231 -10.64 9.68 34.44
C GLU A 231 -11.16 11.02 33.88
N ARG A 232 -10.28 11.80 33.25
CA ARG A 232 -10.64 13.06 32.59
C ARG A 232 -11.60 12.81 31.43
N ALA A 233 -11.23 11.96 30.46
CA ALA A 233 -12.05 11.64 29.30
C ALA A 233 -13.37 10.95 29.70
N MET A 234 -13.35 10.10 30.73
CA MET A 234 -14.56 9.53 31.33
C MET A 234 -15.52 10.61 31.84
N ARG A 235 -14.99 11.64 32.52
CA ARG A 235 -15.79 12.73 33.11
C ARG A 235 -16.29 13.74 32.07
N GLU A 236 -15.47 14.08 31.09
CA GLU A 236 -15.69 15.19 30.16
C GLU A 236 -16.30 14.77 28.82
N LEU A 237 -16.08 13.52 28.39
CA LEU A 237 -16.52 13.02 27.08
C LEU A 237 -17.48 11.83 27.26
N ALA A 238 -17.02 10.72 27.84
CA ALA A 238 -17.73 9.44 27.77
C ALA A 238 -19.03 9.39 28.61
N ARG A 239 -19.01 9.90 29.85
CA ARG A 239 -20.21 9.99 30.70
C ARG A 239 -21.21 11.05 30.19
N PRO A 240 -20.79 12.24 29.71
CA PRO A 240 -21.69 13.16 29.04
C PRO A 240 -22.35 12.57 27.79
N LEU A 241 -21.59 11.89 26.93
CA LEU A 241 -22.10 11.26 25.71
C LEU A 241 -23.21 10.24 26.03
N SER A 242 -22.96 9.36 27.01
CA SER A 242 -23.86 8.27 27.41
C SER A 242 -25.04 8.68 28.33
N ARG A 243 -25.21 9.96 28.67
CA ARG A 243 -26.19 10.37 29.72
C ARG A 243 -27.66 10.32 29.29
N ALA A 244 -27.95 10.53 28.00
CA ALA A 244 -29.30 10.65 27.43
C ALA A 244 -29.24 10.63 25.88
N PRO A 245 -30.36 10.41 25.17
CA PRO A 245 -30.42 10.55 23.72
C PRO A 245 -29.92 11.93 23.22
N VAL A 246 -29.52 12.01 21.94
CA VAL A 246 -29.21 13.27 21.25
C VAL A 246 -30.27 13.50 20.18
N THR A 247 -30.84 14.71 20.12
CA THR A 247 -31.75 15.07 19.02
C THR A 247 -30.96 15.77 17.92
N VAL A 248 -30.91 15.18 16.73
CA VAL A 248 -30.48 15.87 15.51
C VAL A 248 -31.69 16.56 14.89
N VAL A 249 -31.54 17.82 14.52
CA VAL A 249 -32.55 18.60 13.79
C VAL A 249 -31.97 18.95 12.42
N VAL A 250 -32.69 18.56 11.37
CA VAL A 250 -32.40 18.85 9.96
C VAL A 250 -33.70 19.40 9.37
N ASP A 251 -33.64 20.59 8.78
CA ASP A 251 -34.81 21.38 8.38
C ASP A 251 -35.91 21.45 9.47
N ASP A 252 -37.10 20.90 9.22
CA ASP A 252 -38.21 20.82 10.17
C ASP A 252 -38.33 19.46 10.88
N GLN A 253 -37.48 18.49 10.52
CA GLN A 253 -37.48 17.14 11.06
C GLN A 253 -36.55 16.99 12.27
N ARG A 254 -36.82 15.97 13.10
CA ARG A 254 -36.13 15.75 14.39
C ARG A 254 -35.88 14.26 14.63
N ALA A 255 -34.65 13.80 14.38
CA ALA A 255 -34.22 12.45 14.70
C ALA A 255 -33.73 12.39 16.16
N GLU A 256 -34.38 11.61 17.02
CA GLU A 256 -33.87 11.32 18.37
C GLU A 256 -32.99 10.06 18.32
N LEU A 257 -31.68 10.24 18.39
CA LEU A 257 -30.67 9.19 18.43
C LEU A 257 -30.59 8.61 19.86
N PRO A 258 -30.97 7.33 20.08
CA PRO A 258 -30.85 6.69 21.38
C PRO A 258 -29.40 6.63 21.86
N VAL A 259 -29.21 6.46 23.17
CA VAL A 259 -27.85 6.39 23.77
C VAL A 259 -27.05 5.27 23.11
N GLU A 260 -27.69 4.12 22.90
CA GLU A 260 -27.13 2.92 22.31
C GLU A 260 -26.55 3.17 20.90
N VAL A 261 -27.21 4.03 20.11
CA VAL A 261 -26.73 4.44 18.77
C VAL A 261 -25.53 5.35 18.89
N VAL A 262 -25.64 6.42 19.69
CA VAL A 262 -24.56 7.41 19.84
C VAL A 262 -23.30 6.80 20.44
N THR A 263 -23.43 5.88 21.40
CA THR A 263 -22.28 5.15 21.97
C THR A 263 -21.80 4.00 21.09
N GLY A 264 -22.66 3.43 20.25
CA GLY A 264 -22.30 2.39 19.30
C GLY A 264 -21.46 2.94 18.14
N ALA A 265 -21.69 4.19 17.77
CA ALA A 265 -20.87 4.95 16.83
C ALA A 265 -19.62 5.59 17.48
N ALA A 266 -19.34 5.38 18.77
CA ALA A 266 -18.29 6.10 19.50
C ALA A 266 -17.06 5.24 19.83
N GLY A 267 -15.88 5.81 19.58
CA GLY A 267 -14.57 5.26 19.97
C GLY A 267 -13.67 6.32 20.61
N PHE A 268 -12.56 5.87 21.17
CA PHE A 268 -11.52 6.76 21.71
C PHE A 268 -10.16 6.43 21.11
N THR A 269 -9.41 7.48 20.75
CA THR A 269 -8.04 7.40 20.25
C THR A 269 -7.09 8.16 21.18
N GLY A 270 -5.84 7.73 21.25
CA GLY A 270 -4.77 8.44 21.94
C GLY A 270 -4.04 9.40 20.98
N GLU A 271 -4.28 10.70 21.11
CA GLU A 271 -3.60 11.73 20.32
C GLU A 271 -2.91 12.75 21.23
N ASN A 272 -1.61 13.00 20.97
CA ASN A 272 -0.80 13.98 21.70
C ASN A 272 -0.80 13.83 23.24
N GLY A 273 -0.91 12.59 23.74
CA GLY A 273 -1.00 12.31 25.18
C GLY A 273 -2.39 12.58 25.77
N ARG A 274 -3.44 12.55 24.95
CA ARG A 274 -4.84 12.73 25.38
C ARG A 274 -5.77 11.73 24.71
N LEU A 275 -6.85 11.38 25.40
CA LEU A 275 -7.96 10.65 24.80
C LEU A 275 -8.93 11.61 24.11
N GLU A 276 -9.05 11.45 22.80
CA GLU A 276 -10.00 12.17 21.95
C GLU A 276 -11.16 11.24 21.55
N LEU A 277 -12.38 11.80 21.54
CA LEU A 277 -13.59 11.09 21.15
C LEU A 277 -13.70 11.12 19.62
N GLN A 278 -13.77 9.95 19.01
CA GLN A 278 -14.14 9.80 17.59
C GLN A 278 -15.57 9.27 17.49
N LEU A 279 -16.33 9.80 16.53
CA LEU A 279 -17.65 9.29 16.18
C LEU A 279 -17.67 8.84 14.71
N ASP A 280 -18.38 7.76 14.43
CA ASP A 280 -18.65 7.27 13.08
C ASP A 280 -19.77 8.11 12.45
N GLY A 281 -19.38 9.01 11.54
CA GLY A 281 -20.30 9.89 10.84
C GLY A 281 -21.24 9.18 9.87
N GLU A 282 -20.84 8.04 9.29
CA GLU A 282 -21.67 7.26 8.39
C GLU A 282 -22.79 6.59 9.20
N ALA A 283 -22.44 5.92 10.31
CA ALA A 283 -23.40 5.28 11.21
C ALA A 283 -24.36 6.30 11.88
N LEU A 284 -23.88 7.50 12.22
CA LEU A 284 -24.75 8.58 12.70
C LEU A 284 -25.70 9.09 11.61
N THR A 285 -25.23 9.20 10.36
CA THR A 285 -26.04 9.64 9.23
C THR A 285 -27.14 8.61 8.90
N GLU A 286 -26.79 7.32 8.79
CA GLU A 286 -27.75 6.22 8.63
C GLU A 286 -28.81 6.25 9.75
N ALA A 287 -28.38 6.44 11.00
CA ALA A 287 -29.30 6.50 12.13
C ALA A 287 -30.22 7.73 12.14
N VAL A 288 -29.82 8.86 11.55
CA VAL A 288 -30.71 10.01 11.32
C VAL A 288 -31.73 9.68 10.24
N LEU A 289 -31.29 9.11 9.11
CA LEU A 289 -32.15 8.73 7.99
C LEU A 289 -33.23 7.72 8.40
N ASP A 290 -32.86 6.70 9.19
CA ASP A 290 -33.77 5.73 9.82
C ASP A 290 -34.89 6.33 10.69
N ARG A 291 -34.79 7.63 11.03
CA ARG A 291 -35.65 8.35 11.98
C ARG A 291 -36.28 9.61 11.38
N THR A 292 -36.18 9.78 10.07
CA THR A 292 -36.77 10.88 9.29
C THR A 292 -37.48 10.33 8.06
N ASP A 293 -38.49 11.03 7.58
CA ASP A 293 -39.28 10.62 6.41
C ASP A 293 -38.92 11.53 5.22
N ASP A 294 -38.59 10.97 4.05
CA ASP A 294 -38.32 11.72 2.81
C ASP A 294 -37.32 12.91 2.95
N LEU A 295 -36.29 12.76 3.80
CA LEU A 295 -35.34 13.84 4.13
C LEU A 295 -34.38 14.18 2.97
N LEU A 296 -33.97 13.18 2.20
CA LEU A 296 -33.04 13.34 1.08
C LEU A 296 -33.79 13.29 -0.25
N THR A 297 -33.31 14.06 -1.22
CA THR A 297 -33.76 13.98 -2.61
C THR A 297 -32.63 13.48 -3.49
N ASP A 298 -32.88 12.46 -4.31
CA ASP A 298 -31.93 12.02 -5.34
C ASP A 298 -31.66 13.16 -6.34
N ALA A 299 -30.43 13.23 -6.86
CA ALA A 299 -30.12 14.12 -7.98
C ALA A 299 -30.69 13.54 -9.29
N GLU A 300 -31.25 14.40 -10.15
CA GLU A 300 -31.69 13.99 -11.50
C GLU A 300 -30.68 14.46 -12.55
N ASP A 301 -30.18 13.54 -13.36
CA ASP A 301 -29.24 13.83 -14.44
C ASP A 301 -29.83 14.72 -15.54
N ALA A 302 -29.00 15.66 -16.01
CA ALA A 302 -29.23 16.33 -17.27
C ALA A 302 -29.15 15.31 -18.41
N ARG A 303 -30.00 15.47 -19.44
CA ARG A 303 -30.06 14.55 -20.58
C ARG A 303 -30.47 15.24 -21.86
N PHE A 304 -30.10 14.63 -22.99
CA PHE A 304 -30.65 15.00 -24.29
C PHE A 304 -32.01 14.33 -24.53
N GLU A 305 -33.01 15.11 -24.90
CA GLU A 305 -34.26 14.64 -25.50
C GLU A 305 -34.40 15.22 -26.93
N PHE A 306 -35.34 14.68 -27.72
CA PHE A 306 -35.60 15.20 -29.08
C PHE A 306 -36.99 15.86 -29.14
N GLU A 307 -37.03 17.18 -29.25
CA GLU A 307 -38.25 17.96 -29.47
C GLU A 307 -38.32 18.40 -30.94
N ASP A 308 -39.47 18.16 -31.60
CA ASP A 308 -39.71 18.41 -33.04
C ASP A 308 -38.64 17.86 -34.02
N GLY A 309 -37.76 16.97 -33.55
CA GLY A 309 -36.68 16.35 -34.33
C GLY A 309 -35.30 16.98 -34.09
N GLU A 310 -35.17 17.93 -33.17
CA GLU A 310 -33.91 18.60 -32.79
C GLU A 310 -33.55 18.22 -31.34
N PRO A 311 -32.25 18.12 -30.99
CA PRO A 311 -31.84 17.79 -29.63
C PRO A 311 -32.01 18.99 -28.69
N VAL A 312 -32.61 18.75 -27.54
CA VAL A 312 -32.73 19.72 -26.44
C VAL A 312 -32.14 19.10 -25.17
N ILE A 313 -31.49 19.92 -24.33
CA ILE A 313 -31.05 19.50 -23.01
C ILE A 313 -32.19 19.72 -22.03
N VAL A 314 -32.65 18.64 -21.41
CA VAL A 314 -33.45 18.71 -20.18
C VAL A 314 -32.46 18.92 -19.03
N PRO A 315 -32.52 20.04 -18.30
CA PRO A 315 -31.59 20.30 -17.21
C PRO A 315 -31.75 19.28 -16.08
N GLY A 316 -30.62 18.90 -15.49
CA GLY A 316 -30.61 18.13 -14.26
C GLY A 316 -30.98 18.98 -13.04
N THR A 317 -31.39 18.34 -11.96
CA THR A 317 -31.68 18.99 -10.67
C THR A 317 -30.77 18.41 -9.57
N PRO A 318 -30.08 19.26 -8.78
CA PRO A 318 -29.31 18.78 -7.64
C PRO A 318 -30.16 18.01 -6.65
N GLY A 319 -29.56 16.98 -6.05
CA GLY A 319 -30.10 16.26 -4.91
C GLY A 319 -29.67 16.89 -3.58
N THR A 320 -30.02 16.24 -2.48
CA THR A 320 -29.59 16.62 -1.12
C THR A 320 -29.05 15.41 -0.37
N THR A 321 -28.04 15.64 0.46
CA THR A 321 -27.50 14.64 1.38
C THR A 321 -27.15 15.27 2.73
N LEU A 322 -26.73 14.43 3.68
CA LEU A 322 -26.13 14.84 4.94
C LEU A 322 -24.61 14.65 4.86
N ASP A 323 -23.87 15.60 5.41
CA ASP A 323 -22.40 15.53 5.51
C ASP A 323 -22.00 14.77 6.79
N PRO A 324 -21.29 13.62 6.69
CA PRO A 324 -20.86 12.85 7.84
C PRO A 324 -19.91 13.60 8.79
N GLU A 325 -19.04 14.48 8.29
CA GLU A 325 -18.10 15.25 9.12
C GLU A 325 -18.84 16.31 9.93
N VAL A 326 -19.78 17.03 9.30
CA VAL A 326 -20.66 17.99 9.99
C VAL A 326 -21.55 17.28 11.02
N MET A 327 -22.00 16.05 10.72
CA MET A 327 -22.74 15.22 11.67
C MET A 327 -21.91 14.87 12.92
N VAL A 328 -20.64 14.46 12.73
CA VAL A 328 -19.71 14.16 13.83
C VAL A 328 -19.49 15.38 14.73
N ASP A 329 -19.22 16.55 14.15
CA ASP A 329 -19.03 17.80 14.91
C ASP A 329 -20.29 18.18 15.71
N ALA A 330 -21.44 18.20 15.06
CA ALA A 330 -22.71 18.61 15.68
C ALA A 330 -23.15 17.63 16.79
N VAL A 331 -23.02 16.32 16.56
CA VAL A 331 -23.35 15.28 17.55
C VAL A 331 -22.31 15.23 18.68
N THR A 332 -21.03 15.51 18.43
CA THR A 332 -20.01 15.63 19.49
C THR A 332 -20.33 16.78 20.44
N VAL A 333 -20.65 17.96 19.90
CA VAL A 333 -21.00 19.15 20.70
C VAL A 333 -22.29 18.92 21.50
N ALA A 334 -23.35 18.38 20.89
CA ALA A 334 -24.62 18.11 21.58
C ALA A 334 -24.54 16.91 22.54
N GLY A 335 -23.72 15.92 22.21
CA GLY A 335 -23.47 14.70 22.97
C GLY A 335 -22.67 14.97 24.25
N THR A 336 -21.68 15.86 24.19
CA THR A 336 -20.86 16.22 25.37
C THR A 336 -21.37 17.46 26.12
N GLY A 337 -22.06 18.37 25.43
CA GLY A 337 -22.62 19.60 25.98
C GLY A 337 -23.97 19.47 26.69
N ASP A 338 -24.45 20.60 27.22
CA ASP A 338 -25.71 20.66 27.97
C ASP A 338 -26.98 20.71 27.11
N ASP A 339 -26.96 21.41 25.96
CA ASP A 339 -28.02 21.33 24.95
C ASP A 339 -27.77 20.08 24.09
N ARG A 340 -28.65 19.08 24.19
CA ARG A 340 -28.57 17.83 23.41
C ARG A 340 -29.24 17.94 22.03
N THR A 341 -29.22 19.13 21.45
CA THR A 341 -29.78 19.42 20.13
C THR A 341 -28.66 19.71 19.12
N ALA A 342 -28.26 18.70 18.36
CA ALA A 342 -27.45 18.91 17.16
C ALA A 342 -28.32 19.56 16.07
N ARG A 343 -27.74 20.48 15.30
CA ARG A 343 -28.39 21.10 14.13
C ARG A 343 -27.44 20.94 12.97
N VAL A 344 -27.93 20.33 11.90
CA VAL A 344 -27.18 20.02 10.68
C VAL A 344 -28.05 20.46 9.51
N ASP A 345 -27.46 21.17 8.56
CA ASP A 345 -28.12 21.58 7.33
C ASP A 345 -27.86 20.52 6.24
N LEU A 346 -28.80 20.34 5.30
CA LEU A 346 -28.56 19.51 4.11
C LEU A 346 -27.50 20.16 3.20
N VAL A 347 -26.72 19.34 2.51
CA VAL A 347 -25.78 19.77 1.47
C VAL A 347 -26.24 19.29 0.09
N GLU A 348 -26.03 20.11 -0.94
CA GLU A 348 -26.42 19.79 -2.32
C GLU A 348 -25.49 18.73 -2.91
N VAL A 349 -26.07 17.80 -3.68
CA VAL A 349 -25.33 16.82 -4.50
C VAL A 349 -25.60 17.13 -5.96
N ASP A 350 -24.56 17.48 -6.71
CA ASP A 350 -24.67 17.66 -8.16
C ASP A 350 -25.03 16.32 -8.86
N PRO A 351 -25.85 16.35 -9.93
CA PRO A 351 -26.09 15.16 -10.75
C PRO A 351 -24.81 14.63 -11.41
N GLU A 352 -24.77 13.33 -11.72
CA GLU A 352 -23.61 12.69 -12.38
C GLU A 352 -23.36 13.30 -13.77
N ALA A 353 -24.43 13.62 -14.51
CA ALA A 353 -24.39 14.40 -15.73
C ALA A 353 -24.98 15.79 -15.49
N THR A 354 -24.14 16.83 -15.51
CA THR A 354 -24.61 18.20 -15.27
C THR A 354 -25.08 18.89 -16.56
N THR A 355 -25.99 19.87 -16.43
CA THR A 355 -26.46 20.68 -17.58
C THR A 355 -25.28 21.38 -18.27
N ALA A 356 -24.34 21.94 -17.50
CA ALA A 356 -23.17 22.64 -18.02
C ALA A 356 -22.19 21.71 -18.76
N GLU A 357 -22.09 20.45 -18.33
CA GLU A 357 -21.31 19.42 -19.01
C GLU A 357 -21.92 19.08 -20.38
N LEU A 358 -23.24 18.84 -20.45
CA LEU A 358 -23.92 18.54 -21.72
C LEU A 358 -23.90 19.75 -22.68
N GLU A 359 -24.03 20.97 -22.19
CA GLU A 359 -23.80 22.19 -22.97
C GLU A 359 -22.35 22.23 -23.50
N GLY A 360 -21.38 21.87 -22.67
CA GLY A 360 -19.95 21.80 -23.01
C GLY A 360 -19.61 20.80 -24.11
N LEU A 361 -20.46 19.78 -24.35
CA LEU A 361 -20.29 18.82 -25.45
C LEU A 361 -20.59 19.40 -26.83
N GLY A 362 -21.25 20.56 -26.94
CA GLY A 362 -21.44 21.24 -28.23
C GLY A 362 -22.30 20.47 -29.24
N VAL A 363 -23.35 19.77 -28.79
CA VAL A 363 -24.33 19.10 -29.65
C VAL A 363 -25.34 20.14 -30.16
N VAL A 364 -25.05 20.79 -31.29
CA VAL A 364 -25.80 21.98 -31.78
C VAL A 364 -26.33 21.86 -33.22
N GLU A 365 -25.73 21.02 -34.06
CA GLU A 365 -26.11 20.87 -35.46
C GLU A 365 -25.91 19.45 -35.98
N ARG A 366 -26.56 19.11 -37.09
CA ARG A 366 -26.50 17.77 -37.67
C ARG A 366 -25.31 17.65 -38.62
N VAL A 367 -24.25 16.98 -38.15
CA VAL A 367 -22.97 16.77 -38.86
C VAL A 367 -22.97 15.57 -39.82
N GLY A 368 -23.92 14.62 -39.67
CA GLY A 368 -24.04 13.49 -40.58
C GLY A 368 -25.46 12.94 -40.65
N GLU A 369 -25.85 12.42 -41.81
CA GLU A 369 -27.13 11.73 -42.00
C GLU A 369 -27.01 10.62 -43.05
N PHE A 370 -27.66 9.49 -42.81
CA PHE A 370 -27.93 8.52 -43.86
C PHE A 370 -29.28 7.84 -43.67
N SER A 371 -29.84 7.32 -44.76
CA SER A 371 -31.06 6.53 -44.70
C SER A 371 -31.06 5.38 -45.70
N THR A 372 -31.74 4.29 -45.35
CA THR A 372 -31.84 3.07 -46.16
C THR A 372 -33.30 2.64 -46.32
N PRO A 373 -33.73 2.18 -47.50
CA PRO A 373 -35.12 1.78 -47.74
C PRO A 373 -35.49 0.51 -46.95
N LEU A 374 -36.72 0.46 -46.43
CA LEU A 374 -37.27 -0.76 -45.86
C LEU A 374 -37.64 -1.78 -46.95
N THR A 375 -37.92 -3.00 -46.52
CA THR A 375 -38.37 -4.10 -47.39
C THR A 375 -39.85 -4.42 -47.14
N ALA A 376 -40.44 -5.34 -47.92
CA ALA A 376 -41.79 -5.84 -47.66
C ALA A 376 -41.89 -6.81 -46.45
N ASP A 377 -40.76 -7.22 -45.87
CA ASP A 377 -40.70 -8.12 -44.70
C ASP A 377 -41.02 -7.36 -43.40
N SER A 378 -42.16 -7.68 -42.78
CA SER A 378 -42.65 -7.03 -41.58
C SER A 378 -41.86 -7.40 -40.31
N ASN A 379 -41.30 -8.61 -40.21
CA ASN A 379 -40.45 -9.00 -39.07
C ASN A 379 -39.11 -8.28 -39.13
N ARG A 380 -38.55 -8.17 -40.34
CA ARG A 380 -37.33 -7.41 -40.60
C ARG A 380 -37.51 -5.93 -40.27
N ASN A 381 -38.63 -5.33 -40.68
CA ASN A 381 -38.92 -3.94 -40.38
C ASN A 381 -39.17 -3.71 -38.88
N HIS A 382 -39.82 -4.66 -38.18
CA HIS A 382 -39.95 -4.65 -36.71
C HIS A 382 -38.58 -4.62 -36.02
N ASN A 383 -37.65 -5.49 -36.45
CA ASN A 383 -36.27 -5.51 -35.92
C ASN A 383 -35.54 -4.17 -36.14
N LEU A 384 -35.73 -3.53 -37.29
CA LEU A 384 -35.13 -2.23 -37.59
C LEU A 384 -35.76 -1.10 -36.77
N THR A 385 -37.06 -1.14 -36.48
CA THR A 385 -37.72 -0.16 -35.59
C THR A 385 -37.21 -0.30 -34.15
N LEU A 386 -37.09 -1.53 -33.63
CA LEU A 386 -36.53 -1.80 -32.30
C LEU A 386 -35.04 -1.45 -32.20
N GLY A 387 -34.27 -1.71 -33.27
CA GLY A 387 -32.89 -1.27 -33.36
C GLY A 387 -32.78 0.26 -33.38
N ALA A 388 -33.68 0.95 -34.09
CA ALA A 388 -33.69 2.41 -34.15
C ALA A 388 -33.95 3.03 -32.78
N SER A 389 -34.94 2.53 -32.03
CA SER A 389 -35.22 3.02 -30.67
C SER A 389 -34.10 2.76 -29.66
N ARG A 390 -33.16 1.86 -29.95
CA ARG A 390 -31.98 1.60 -29.10
C ARG A 390 -30.77 2.49 -29.45
N VAL A 391 -30.62 2.84 -30.73
CA VAL A 391 -29.58 3.77 -31.22
C VAL A 391 -29.98 5.24 -31.00
N ASN A 392 -31.27 5.53 -30.89
CA ASN A 392 -31.77 6.87 -30.67
C ASN A 392 -31.52 7.36 -29.25
N GLY A 393 -30.81 8.48 -29.10
CA GLY A 393 -30.40 9.05 -27.83
C GLY A 393 -29.03 8.57 -27.33
N THR A 394 -28.34 7.70 -28.07
CA THR A 394 -26.96 7.31 -27.71
C THR A 394 -26.04 8.52 -27.85
N LEU A 395 -25.43 8.93 -26.74
CA LEU A 395 -24.38 9.94 -26.71
C LEU A 395 -23.02 9.24 -26.81
N LEU A 396 -22.17 9.74 -27.70
CA LEU A 396 -20.77 9.33 -27.85
C LEU A 396 -19.88 10.52 -27.53
N ARG A 397 -19.17 10.47 -26.40
CA ARG A 397 -18.31 11.57 -25.91
C ARG A 397 -17.00 11.62 -26.70
N PRO A 398 -16.20 12.70 -26.59
CA PRO A 398 -14.85 12.73 -27.17
C PRO A 398 -14.00 11.53 -26.76
N ASP A 399 -13.17 11.03 -27.68
CA ASP A 399 -12.28 9.87 -27.53
C ASP A 399 -12.96 8.51 -27.22
N GLU A 400 -14.29 8.44 -27.17
CA GLU A 400 -15.04 7.18 -27.02
C GLU A 400 -15.23 6.43 -28.35
N VAL A 401 -15.52 5.12 -28.24
CA VAL A 401 -15.88 4.25 -29.37
C VAL A 401 -17.28 3.67 -29.17
N PHE A 402 -18.19 4.00 -30.08
CA PHE A 402 -19.52 3.40 -30.18
C PHE A 402 -19.42 1.96 -30.70
N SER A 403 -20.17 1.03 -30.10
CA SER A 403 -20.45 -0.32 -30.64
C SER A 403 -21.92 -0.45 -30.99
N LEU A 404 -22.22 -0.88 -32.22
CA LEU A 404 -23.60 -1.18 -32.61
C LEU A 404 -24.09 -2.49 -31.98
N ASN A 405 -23.26 -3.52 -31.90
CA ASN A 405 -23.64 -4.79 -31.26
C ASN A 405 -24.04 -4.58 -29.80
N ASP A 406 -23.27 -3.82 -29.03
CA ASP A 406 -23.55 -3.57 -27.61
C ASP A 406 -24.84 -2.75 -27.45
N THR A 407 -25.03 -1.71 -28.27
CA THR A 407 -26.27 -0.90 -28.32
C THR A 407 -27.52 -1.73 -28.67
N LEU A 408 -27.38 -2.72 -29.56
CA LEU A 408 -28.47 -3.63 -29.94
C LEU A 408 -28.65 -4.82 -28.97
N ALA A 409 -27.74 -5.04 -28.03
CA ALA A 409 -27.72 -6.22 -27.18
C ALA A 409 -28.79 -6.19 -26.06
N PRO A 410 -29.24 -7.36 -25.58
CA PRO A 410 -29.07 -8.67 -26.19
C PRO A 410 -29.98 -8.82 -27.42
N ILE A 411 -29.50 -9.47 -28.49
CA ILE A 411 -30.29 -9.71 -29.72
C ILE A 411 -31.02 -11.05 -29.61
N THR A 412 -32.12 -11.10 -28.85
CA THR A 412 -32.90 -12.33 -28.59
C THR A 412 -34.40 -12.12 -28.79
N THR A 413 -35.17 -13.21 -28.69
CA THR A 413 -36.64 -13.15 -28.82
C THR A 413 -37.28 -12.45 -27.62
N GLU A 414 -36.71 -12.68 -26.43
CA GLU A 414 -37.13 -12.12 -25.14
C GLU A 414 -36.95 -10.60 -25.12
N SER A 415 -35.89 -10.09 -25.74
CA SER A 415 -35.63 -8.66 -25.90
C SER A 415 -36.43 -7.99 -27.03
N GLY A 416 -37.34 -8.74 -27.66
CA GLY A 416 -38.32 -8.25 -28.63
C GLY A 416 -37.95 -8.44 -30.10
N TYR A 417 -36.79 -9.00 -30.44
CA TYR A 417 -36.43 -9.26 -31.83
C TYR A 417 -37.17 -10.49 -32.40
N ARG A 418 -37.36 -10.48 -33.71
CA ARG A 418 -38.06 -11.53 -34.47
C ARG A 418 -37.12 -12.23 -35.44
N GLN A 419 -37.49 -13.43 -35.85
CA GLN A 419 -36.80 -14.12 -36.94
C GLN A 419 -37.11 -13.44 -38.28
N ALA A 420 -36.06 -13.14 -39.03
CA ALA A 420 -36.09 -12.65 -40.39
C ALA A 420 -34.82 -13.12 -41.13
N GLY A 421 -34.71 -12.79 -42.42
CA GLY A 421 -33.57 -13.18 -43.25
C GLY A 421 -32.21 -12.71 -42.71
N VAL A 422 -31.29 -13.65 -42.50
CA VAL A 422 -29.86 -13.46 -42.18
C VAL A 422 -28.99 -14.10 -43.28
N VAL A 423 -27.77 -13.59 -43.47
CA VAL A 423 -26.80 -14.20 -44.39
C VAL A 423 -25.67 -14.83 -43.56
N VAL A 424 -25.62 -16.16 -43.53
CA VAL A 424 -24.60 -16.92 -42.79
C VAL A 424 -23.75 -17.70 -43.79
N ASN A 425 -22.43 -17.51 -43.77
CA ASN A 425 -21.47 -18.09 -44.72
C ASN A 425 -21.81 -17.88 -46.21
N GLY A 426 -22.57 -16.81 -46.51
CA GLY A 426 -23.03 -16.50 -47.86
C GLY A 426 -24.34 -17.19 -48.28
N VAL A 427 -25.05 -17.84 -47.37
CA VAL A 427 -26.37 -18.45 -47.63
C VAL A 427 -27.44 -17.68 -46.85
N LEU A 428 -28.59 -17.41 -47.49
CA LEU A 428 -29.75 -16.81 -46.84
C LEU A 428 -30.45 -17.86 -45.95
N GLN A 429 -30.58 -17.55 -44.66
CA GLN A 429 -31.24 -18.37 -43.65
C GLN A 429 -32.20 -17.51 -42.80
N GLN A 430 -32.96 -18.12 -41.88
CA GLN A 430 -33.76 -17.39 -40.88
C GLN A 430 -32.97 -17.26 -39.58
N GLY A 431 -33.01 -16.09 -38.94
CA GLY A 431 -32.33 -15.84 -37.68
C GLY A 431 -32.95 -14.68 -36.89
N THR A 432 -32.88 -14.77 -35.57
CA THR A 432 -33.32 -13.69 -34.66
C THR A 432 -32.47 -12.44 -34.88
N GLY A 433 -33.11 -11.26 -34.93
CA GLY A 433 -32.42 -10.03 -35.32
C GLY A 433 -32.14 -9.91 -36.83
N GLY A 434 -32.73 -10.77 -37.66
CA GLY A 434 -32.59 -10.71 -39.11
C GLY A 434 -32.90 -9.31 -39.67
N GLY A 435 -32.00 -8.82 -40.52
CA GLY A 435 -32.03 -7.49 -41.10
C GLY A 435 -31.16 -6.42 -40.43
N LEU A 436 -30.67 -6.62 -39.21
CA LEU A 436 -29.96 -5.58 -38.44
C LEU A 436 -28.64 -5.09 -39.09
N SER A 437 -28.03 -5.82 -40.03
CA SER A 437 -26.95 -5.27 -40.88
C SER A 437 -27.37 -4.02 -41.68
N GLN A 438 -28.67 -3.78 -41.90
CA GLN A 438 -29.15 -2.49 -42.42
C GLN A 438 -28.99 -1.35 -41.42
N MET A 439 -29.15 -1.61 -40.11
CA MET A 439 -28.78 -0.62 -39.09
C MET A 439 -27.28 -0.34 -39.15
N GLY A 440 -26.45 -1.39 -39.17
CA GLY A 440 -24.99 -1.26 -39.35
C GLY A 440 -24.60 -0.41 -40.55
N THR A 441 -25.16 -0.71 -41.72
CA THR A 441 -24.93 0.09 -42.94
C THR A 441 -25.41 1.54 -42.80
N THR A 442 -26.51 1.80 -42.08
CA THR A 442 -27.06 3.16 -41.93
C THR A 442 -26.24 3.99 -40.93
N VAL A 443 -25.89 3.41 -39.79
CA VAL A 443 -25.00 4.01 -38.79
C VAL A 443 -23.62 4.28 -39.39
N TYR A 444 -23.02 3.31 -40.06
CA TYR A 444 -21.72 3.45 -40.73
C TYR A 444 -21.71 4.62 -41.73
N ASN A 445 -22.73 4.75 -42.60
CA ASN A 445 -22.75 5.85 -43.57
C ASN A 445 -23.02 7.21 -42.90
N ALA A 446 -23.82 7.28 -41.83
CA ALA A 446 -24.03 8.53 -41.09
C ALA A 446 -22.72 9.00 -40.42
N ALA A 447 -21.99 8.08 -39.78
CA ALA A 447 -20.66 8.32 -39.22
C ALA A 447 -19.60 8.68 -40.28
N PHE A 448 -19.65 8.01 -41.44
CA PHE A 448 -18.77 8.29 -42.58
C PHE A 448 -18.91 9.75 -43.04
N PHE A 449 -20.14 10.26 -43.12
CA PHE A 449 -20.40 11.66 -43.50
C PHE A 449 -20.16 12.67 -42.37
N ALA A 450 -20.23 12.26 -41.09
CA ALA A 450 -19.84 13.09 -39.95
C ALA A 450 -18.31 13.17 -39.71
N GLY A 451 -17.49 12.48 -40.51
CA GLY A 451 -16.03 12.49 -40.37
C GLY A 451 -15.46 11.66 -39.21
N LEU A 452 -16.31 10.92 -38.49
CA LEU A 452 -15.91 10.07 -37.35
C LEU A 452 -15.05 8.89 -37.78
N GLU A 453 -14.24 8.35 -36.87
CA GLU A 453 -13.28 7.29 -37.15
C GLU A 453 -13.96 5.94 -37.44
N ASP A 454 -13.51 5.28 -38.50
CA ASP A 454 -13.95 3.95 -38.94
C ASP A 454 -13.14 2.86 -38.22
N VAL A 455 -13.52 2.58 -36.96
CA VAL A 455 -12.79 1.66 -36.08
C VAL A 455 -13.00 0.19 -36.47
N GLU A 456 -14.23 -0.18 -36.83
CA GLU A 456 -14.56 -1.52 -37.32
C GLU A 456 -15.76 -1.45 -38.26
N HIS A 457 -15.61 -1.87 -39.52
CA HIS A 457 -16.73 -2.30 -40.36
C HIS A 457 -16.29 -3.40 -41.33
N GLN A 458 -17.26 -4.22 -41.77
CA GLN A 458 -17.04 -5.16 -42.85
C GLN A 458 -18.29 -5.30 -43.73
N PRO A 459 -18.22 -5.10 -45.06
CA PRO A 459 -19.35 -5.35 -45.96
C PRO A 459 -19.67 -6.83 -46.09
N HIS A 460 -20.88 -7.14 -46.56
CA HIS A 460 -21.26 -8.50 -46.89
C HIS A 460 -20.39 -9.03 -48.05
N SER A 461 -20.27 -10.36 -48.14
CA SER A 461 -19.55 -11.03 -49.23
C SER A 461 -20.22 -10.89 -50.61
N PHE A 462 -21.44 -10.36 -50.69
CA PHE A 462 -22.17 -10.04 -51.91
C PHE A 462 -22.76 -8.64 -51.85
N TYR A 463 -22.75 -7.93 -52.98
CA TYR A 463 -23.31 -6.59 -53.08
C TYR A 463 -24.85 -6.59 -53.12
N PHE A 464 -25.47 -5.74 -52.31
CA PHE A 464 -26.89 -5.44 -52.39
C PHE A 464 -27.16 -4.03 -52.95
N SER A 465 -27.88 -3.96 -54.06
CA SER A 465 -28.19 -2.72 -54.81
C SER A 465 -29.03 -1.65 -54.07
N ARG A 466 -29.40 -1.91 -52.80
CA ARG A 466 -30.07 -0.94 -51.91
C ARG A 466 -29.08 -0.08 -51.10
N TYR A 467 -27.79 -0.36 -51.19
CA TYR A 467 -26.72 0.36 -50.50
C TYR A 467 -25.68 0.91 -51.51
N PRO A 468 -24.86 1.92 -51.15
CA PRO A 468 -23.77 2.37 -52.00
C PRO A 468 -22.68 1.30 -52.14
N GLU A 469 -22.09 1.20 -53.34
CA GLU A 469 -20.99 0.25 -53.61
C GLU A 469 -19.80 0.55 -52.70
N GLY A 470 -19.36 -0.45 -51.92
CA GLY A 470 -18.23 -0.33 -50.99
C GLY A 470 -18.50 0.47 -49.70
N ARG A 471 -19.74 0.92 -49.45
CA ARG A 471 -20.17 1.49 -48.14
C ARG A 471 -21.33 0.71 -47.55
N GLU A 472 -21.08 -0.58 -47.39
CA GLU A 472 -21.98 -1.53 -46.73
C GLU A 472 -21.31 -2.06 -45.48
N ALA A 473 -22.09 -2.31 -44.43
CA ALA A 473 -21.60 -2.89 -43.19
C ALA A 473 -22.49 -4.03 -42.70
N THR A 474 -21.87 -5.03 -42.10
CA THR A 474 -22.46 -6.26 -41.58
C THR A 474 -22.29 -6.28 -40.08
N ILE A 475 -23.30 -6.74 -39.34
CA ILE A 475 -23.12 -7.13 -37.94
C ILE A 475 -23.44 -8.60 -37.75
N TYR A 476 -22.73 -9.22 -36.82
CA TYR A 476 -22.99 -10.54 -36.30
C TYR A 476 -22.45 -10.57 -34.86
N ALA A 477 -23.36 -10.65 -33.88
CA ALA A 477 -23.01 -10.51 -32.46
C ALA A 477 -21.85 -11.45 -32.07
N GLY A 478 -20.80 -10.87 -31.48
CA GLY A 478 -19.58 -11.58 -31.06
C GLY A 478 -18.60 -11.96 -32.18
N VAL A 479 -18.82 -11.53 -33.44
CA VAL A 479 -17.91 -11.82 -34.57
C VAL A 479 -17.65 -10.61 -35.48
N LEU A 480 -18.68 -9.82 -35.82
CA LEU A 480 -18.58 -8.63 -36.67
C LEU A 480 -19.41 -7.50 -36.05
N ASP A 481 -18.84 -6.32 -35.96
CA ASP A 481 -19.50 -5.12 -35.45
C ASP A 481 -19.44 -3.95 -36.44
N VAL A 482 -20.16 -2.87 -36.10
CA VAL A 482 -19.90 -1.53 -36.62
C VAL A 482 -19.45 -0.68 -35.43
N LYS A 483 -18.17 -0.31 -35.43
CA LYS A 483 -17.59 0.55 -34.41
C LYS A 483 -17.12 1.87 -34.98
N VAL A 484 -17.42 2.95 -34.26
CA VAL A 484 -17.18 4.32 -34.68
C VAL A 484 -16.51 5.08 -33.54
N GLY A 485 -15.35 5.67 -33.79
CA GLY A 485 -14.60 6.46 -32.81
C GLY A 485 -14.89 7.96 -32.95
N ASN A 486 -15.08 8.66 -31.83
CA ASN A 486 -15.23 10.11 -31.82
C ASN A 486 -13.87 10.82 -31.71
N ASN A 487 -13.30 11.13 -32.88
CA ASN A 487 -12.02 11.83 -33.03
C ASN A 487 -12.16 13.37 -33.00
N THR A 488 -13.21 13.89 -32.34
CA THR A 488 -13.53 15.33 -32.28
C THR A 488 -13.62 15.81 -30.82
N PRO A 489 -13.43 17.10 -30.53
CA PRO A 489 -13.55 17.63 -29.17
C PRO A 489 -15.01 17.82 -28.70
N TYR A 490 -15.98 17.37 -29.48
CA TYR A 490 -17.42 17.56 -29.24
C TYR A 490 -18.11 16.21 -29.02
N GLY A 491 -19.22 16.20 -28.28
CA GLY A 491 -20.08 15.02 -28.20
C GLY A 491 -20.82 14.78 -29.52
N VAL A 492 -21.15 13.51 -29.78
CA VAL A 492 -21.99 13.10 -30.91
C VAL A 492 -23.24 12.40 -30.39
N LEU A 493 -24.40 13.01 -30.61
CA LEU A 493 -25.69 12.41 -30.26
C LEU A 493 -26.31 11.71 -31.47
N PHE A 494 -26.64 10.43 -31.31
CA PHE A 494 -27.25 9.60 -32.33
C PHE A 494 -28.76 9.75 -32.31
N GLN A 495 -29.35 10.11 -33.45
CA GLN A 495 -30.79 10.13 -33.68
C GLN A 495 -31.14 9.03 -34.68
N SER A 496 -32.12 8.17 -34.38
CA SER A 496 -32.43 7.01 -35.22
C SER A 496 -33.91 6.68 -35.22
N TRP A 497 -34.53 6.64 -36.40
CA TRP A 497 -35.97 6.45 -36.52
C TRP A 497 -36.39 5.80 -37.84
N VAL A 498 -37.60 5.26 -37.85
CA VAL A 498 -38.21 4.64 -39.04
C VAL A 498 -39.40 5.49 -39.51
N ALA A 499 -39.27 6.14 -40.66
CA ALA A 499 -40.31 6.99 -41.25
C ALA A 499 -40.26 6.97 -42.79
N GLY A 500 -41.41 7.18 -43.44
CA GLY A 500 -41.48 7.28 -44.90
C GLY A 500 -41.05 6.03 -45.66
N GLY A 501 -41.13 4.84 -45.03
CA GLY A 501 -40.64 3.59 -45.61
C GLY A 501 -39.11 3.45 -45.63
N ARG A 502 -38.40 4.19 -44.77
CA ARG A 502 -36.95 4.16 -44.62
C ARG A 502 -36.56 4.09 -43.15
N LEU A 503 -35.40 3.50 -42.88
CA LEU A 503 -34.65 3.72 -41.65
C LEU A 503 -33.73 4.93 -41.88
N HIS A 504 -33.67 5.84 -40.91
CA HIS A 504 -32.79 7.01 -40.91
C HIS A 504 -31.90 6.98 -39.67
N VAL A 505 -30.66 7.45 -39.83
CA VAL A 505 -29.75 7.79 -38.73
C VAL A 505 -29.18 9.16 -39.02
N ALA A 506 -29.27 10.07 -38.05
CA ALA A 506 -28.63 11.38 -38.07
C ALA A 506 -27.72 11.51 -36.84
N LEU A 507 -26.61 12.24 -36.99
CA LEU A 507 -25.63 12.50 -35.94
C LEU A 507 -25.57 14.01 -35.69
N TRP A 508 -25.75 14.39 -34.43
CA TRP A 508 -25.74 15.78 -33.97
C TRP A 508 -24.46 16.05 -33.17
N SER A 509 -23.78 17.17 -33.46
CA SER A 509 -22.51 17.59 -32.85
C SER A 509 -22.24 19.07 -33.17
N THR A 510 -20.99 19.51 -33.24
CA THR A 510 -20.54 20.75 -33.91
C THR A 510 -19.72 20.35 -35.15
N GLU A 511 -19.85 21.06 -36.28
CA GLU A 511 -19.07 20.77 -37.48
C GLU A 511 -17.55 20.87 -37.23
N TYR A 512 -16.86 19.73 -37.32
CA TYR A 512 -15.40 19.64 -37.12
C TYR A 512 -14.65 19.15 -38.37
N TRP A 513 -15.32 18.40 -39.25
CA TRP A 513 -14.78 17.84 -40.49
C TRP A 513 -15.68 18.13 -41.69
N GLU A 514 -15.11 18.73 -42.74
CA GLU A 514 -15.71 18.71 -44.08
C GLU A 514 -15.30 17.39 -44.78
N VAL A 515 -16.28 16.65 -45.32
CA VAL A 515 -16.05 15.31 -45.89
C VAL A 515 -16.21 15.28 -47.41
N GLU A 516 -15.09 15.34 -48.14
CA GLU A 516 -15.05 14.97 -49.56
C GLU A 516 -14.96 13.44 -49.69
N HIS A 517 -15.72 12.83 -50.61
CA HIS A 517 -15.68 11.38 -50.81
C HIS A 517 -15.68 10.97 -52.29
N TRP A 518 -15.16 9.77 -52.58
CA TRP A 518 -15.17 9.19 -53.92
C TRP A 518 -15.40 7.68 -53.89
N THR A 519 -15.82 7.14 -55.04
CA THR A 519 -16.00 5.71 -55.29
C THR A 519 -15.40 5.39 -56.65
N SER A 520 -14.56 4.36 -56.74
CA SER A 520 -13.96 3.93 -58.00
C SER A 520 -15.02 3.35 -58.94
N GLY A 521 -14.68 3.25 -60.23
CA GLY A 521 -15.38 2.31 -61.10
C GLY A 521 -15.18 0.87 -60.61
N ARG A 522 -16.12 -0.01 -60.96
CA ARG A 522 -15.98 -1.46 -60.70
C ARG A 522 -14.80 -2.02 -61.50
N SER A 523 -14.01 -2.87 -60.84
CA SER A 523 -12.92 -3.66 -61.43
C SER A 523 -13.15 -5.15 -61.15
N ASN A 524 -12.35 -6.04 -61.75
CA ASN A 524 -12.43 -7.50 -61.54
C ASN A 524 -13.86 -8.08 -61.63
N VAL A 525 -14.64 -7.63 -62.62
CA VAL A 525 -16.06 -8.00 -62.72
C VAL A 525 -16.20 -9.47 -63.10
N VAL A 526 -16.90 -10.25 -62.27
CA VAL A 526 -17.16 -11.68 -62.47
C VAL A 526 -18.66 -11.89 -62.62
N SER A 527 -19.09 -12.43 -63.76
CA SER A 527 -20.50 -12.78 -63.99
C SER A 527 -20.95 -13.95 -63.10
N PRO A 528 -22.22 -13.99 -62.65
CA PRO A 528 -22.79 -15.16 -61.99
C PRO A 528 -22.71 -16.42 -62.84
N THR A 529 -22.44 -17.55 -62.18
CA THR A 529 -22.51 -18.90 -62.75
C THR A 529 -23.61 -19.72 -62.06
N THR A 530 -23.79 -20.97 -62.49
CA THR A 530 -24.66 -21.94 -61.80
C THR A 530 -23.83 -22.88 -60.93
N VAL A 531 -24.22 -23.01 -59.66
CA VAL A 531 -23.68 -23.97 -58.70
C VAL A 531 -24.75 -25.03 -58.44
N TYR A 532 -24.33 -26.30 -58.42
CA TYR A 532 -25.19 -27.44 -58.10
C TYR A 532 -24.93 -27.87 -56.66
N ASN A 533 -25.97 -28.03 -55.85
CA ASN A 533 -25.86 -28.51 -54.48
C ASN A 533 -26.74 -29.75 -54.26
N THR A 534 -26.11 -30.86 -53.85
CA THR A 534 -26.74 -32.17 -53.58
C THR A 534 -27.10 -32.39 -52.12
N GLU A 535 -26.81 -31.45 -51.22
CA GLU A 535 -27.09 -31.55 -49.78
C GLU A 535 -28.60 -31.58 -49.47
N SER A 536 -28.96 -32.40 -48.49
CA SER A 536 -30.33 -32.44 -47.94
C SER A 536 -30.66 -31.12 -47.24
N GLY A 537 -31.60 -30.38 -47.82
CA GLY A 537 -31.97 -29.03 -47.35
C GLY A 537 -31.51 -27.88 -48.27
N CYS A 538 -30.93 -28.17 -49.43
CA CYS A 538 -30.66 -27.16 -50.45
C CYS A 538 -31.91 -26.31 -50.77
N ILE A 539 -31.72 -24.99 -50.82
CA ILE A 539 -32.72 -24.01 -51.26
C ILE A 539 -32.26 -23.45 -52.61
N ALA A 540 -33.07 -23.62 -53.65
CA ALA A 540 -32.74 -23.11 -54.99
C ALA A 540 -32.77 -21.58 -55.02
N GLN A 541 -31.81 -20.98 -55.73
CA GLN A 541 -31.64 -19.53 -55.82
C GLN A 541 -31.38 -19.10 -57.27
N ALA A 542 -31.97 -18.00 -57.70
CA ALA A 542 -31.69 -17.40 -59.00
C ALA A 542 -30.35 -16.63 -58.96
N ALA A 543 -29.69 -16.49 -60.11
CA ALA A 543 -28.53 -15.63 -60.24
C ALA A 543 -28.89 -14.16 -59.94
N GLY A 544 -28.03 -13.47 -59.21
CA GLY A 544 -28.18 -12.08 -58.82
C GLY A 544 -27.12 -11.16 -59.42
N ASN A 545 -26.55 -10.28 -58.60
CA ASN A 545 -25.52 -9.33 -59.01
C ASN A 545 -24.19 -10.02 -59.40
N PRO A 546 -23.44 -9.49 -60.39
CA PRO A 546 -22.07 -9.89 -60.64
C PRO A 546 -21.17 -9.50 -59.46
N GLY A 547 -20.08 -10.25 -59.28
CA GLY A 547 -19.00 -9.91 -58.36
C GLY A 547 -18.12 -8.81 -58.97
N PHE A 548 -17.44 -8.04 -58.13
CA PHE A 548 -16.53 -6.96 -58.53
C PHE A 548 -15.70 -6.47 -57.35
N THR A 549 -14.59 -5.82 -57.66
CA THR A 549 -13.79 -5.03 -56.71
C THR A 549 -14.10 -3.54 -56.86
N VAL A 550 -14.28 -2.83 -55.75
CA VAL A 550 -14.49 -1.37 -55.69
C VAL A 550 -13.65 -0.76 -54.57
N THR A 551 -13.13 0.45 -54.78
CA THR A 551 -12.45 1.25 -53.76
C THR A 551 -13.28 2.47 -53.44
N VAL A 552 -13.52 2.72 -52.15
CA VAL A 552 -14.18 3.92 -51.64
C VAL A 552 -13.20 4.65 -50.72
N GLY A 553 -13.19 5.97 -50.75
CA GLY A 553 -12.45 6.75 -49.77
C GLY A 553 -13.09 8.09 -49.47
N ARG A 554 -12.56 8.75 -48.43
CA ARG A 554 -12.87 10.12 -48.06
C ARG A 554 -11.61 10.89 -47.65
N ARG A 555 -11.69 12.21 -47.82
CA ARG A 555 -10.81 13.19 -47.20
C ARG A 555 -11.58 13.87 -46.09
N LEU A 556 -10.92 14.05 -44.95
CA LEU A 556 -11.40 14.89 -43.87
C LEU A 556 -10.64 16.21 -43.99
N LEU A 557 -11.36 17.28 -44.32
CA LEU A 557 -10.83 18.62 -44.47
C LEU A 557 -11.14 19.43 -43.21
N ARG A 558 -10.21 20.31 -42.83
CA ARG A 558 -10.45 21.35 -41.83
C ARG A 558 -9.85 22.66 -42.33
N GLU A 559 -10.65 23.72 -42.35
CA GLU A 559 -10.26 25.03 -42.89
C GLU A 559 -9.89 24.96 -44.39
N GLY A 560 -10.53 24.04 -45.14
CA GLY A 560 -10.27 23.79 -46.57
C GLY A 560 -8.98 23.00 -46.87
N GLU A 561 -8.24 22.56 -45.86
CA GLU A 561 -7.04 21.73 -46.01
C GLU A 561 -7.32 20.28 -45.61
N THR A 562 -6.98 19.31 -46.47
CA THR A 562 -7.02 17.88 -46.13
C THR A 562 -6.12 17.59 -44.93
N ARG A 563 -6.71 17.12 -43.83
CA ARG A 563 -5.99 16.67 -42.62
C ARG A 563 -5.81 15.16 -42.61
N HIS A 564 -6.78 14.42 -43.16
CA HIS A 564 -6.75 12.97 -43.26
C HIS A 564 -7.28 12.52 -44.63
N GLU A 565 -6.74 11.44 -45.19
CA GLU A 565 -7.25 10.79 -46.40
C GLU A 565 -7.16 9.27 -46.22
N GLU A 566 -8.29 8.59 -46.39
CA GLU A 566 -8.38 7.13 -46.22
C GLU A 566 -9.19 6.48 -47.35
N SER A 567 -8.94 5.19 -47.59
CA SER A 567 -9.74 4.42 -48.54
C SER A 567 -9.73 2.92 -48.24
N ASN A 568 -10.88 2.29 -48.42
CA ASN A 568 -11.11 0.87 -48.27
C ASN A 568 -11.40 0.22 -49.62
N THR A 569 -10.82 -0.95 -49.88
CA THR A 569 -11.01 -1.71 -51.14
C THR A 569 -11.68 -3.03 -50.86
N TRP A 570 -12.90 -3.19 -51.39
CA TRP A 570 -13.77 -4.32 -51.12
C TRP A 570 -14.00 -5.16 -52.38
N THR A 571 -14.06 -6.49 -52.22
CA THR A 571 -14.34 -7.42 -53.32
C THR A 571 -15.58 -8.25 -53.02
N TYR A 572 -16.64 -7.99 -53.77
CA TYR A 572 -17.90 -8.73 -53.71
C TYR A 572 -17.83 -9.96 -54.63
N ARG A 573 -18.33 -11.09 -54.13
CA ARG A 573 -18.50 -12.33 -54.91
C ARG A 573 -19.72 -12.20 -55.86
N PRO A 574 -19.75 -12.95 -56.97
CA PRO A 574 -20.95 -13.06 -57.79
C PRO A 574 -22.04 -13.85 -57.06
N GLN A 575 -23.28 -13.36 -57.13
CA GLN A 575 -24.46 -14.07 -56.62
C GLN A 575 -24.86 -15.15 -57.63
N ASN A 576 -24.20 -16.31 -57.56
CA ASN A 576 -24.44 -17.46 -58.42
C ASN A 576 -25.86 -18.02 -58.26
N ALA A 577 -26.41 -18.61 -59.32
CA ALA A 577 -27.62 -19.42 -59.22
C ALA A 577 -27.30 -20.72 -58.47
N ILE A 578 -28.17 -21.13 -57.54
CA ILE A 578 -28.10 -22.44 -56.87
C ILE A 578 -29.20 -23.33 -57.43
N VAL A 579 -28.81 -24.44 -58.03
CA VAL A 579 -29.69 -25.53 -58.45
C VAL A 579 -29.54 -26.68 -57.48
N CYS A 580 -30.65 -27.14 -56.91
CA CYS A 580 -30.65 -28.29 -56.01
C CYS A 580 -30.70 -29.60 -56.79
N GLY A 581 -29.88 -30.56 -56.39
CA GLY A 581 -29.59 -31.77 -57.16
C GLY A 581 -28.23 -31.68 -57.88
N PRO A 582 -27.81 -32.78 -58.51
CA PRO A 582 -26.46 -32.90 -59.07
C PRO A 582 -26.38 -32.26 -60.47
N PRO A 583 -25.16 -31.95 -60.98
CA PRO A 583 -24.99 -31.30 -62.28
C PRO A 583 -25.50 -32.16 -63.44
N PRO A 584 -26.06 -31.57 -64.51
CA PRO A 584 -26.54 -32.32 -65.67
C PRO A 584 -25.39 -33.10 -66.32
N GLY A 585 -25.53 -34.42 -66.34
CA GLY A 585 -24.50 -35.35 -66.84
C GLY A 585 -23.94 -36.30 -65.77
N SER A 586 -24.15 -36.06 -64.48
CA SER A 586 -23.77 -37.01 -63.43
C SER A 586 -24.82 -38.12 -63.24
N ARG A 587 -24.85 -39.08 -64.17
CA ARG A 587 -25.24 -40.44 -63.81
C ARG A 587 -23.98 -41.16 -63.34
N THR A 588 -24.09 -41.86 -62.22
CA THR A 588 -23.15 -42.91 -61.83
C THR A 588 -23.58 -44.18 -62.56
N ASP A 589 -22.63 -44.83 -63.23
CA ASP A 589 -22.86 -46.05 -64.00
C ASP A 589 -22.92 -47.27 -63.05
N ASP A 590 -23.95 -47.31 -62.17
CA ASP A 590 -24.16 -48.36 -61.15
C ASP A 590 -25.57 -49.00 -61.23
N ASP A 591 -26.29 -48.83 -62.36
CA ASP A 591 -27.59 -49.47 -62.67
C ASP A 591 -27.51 -50.31 -63.98
N GLU A 592 -26.37 -50.94 -64.27
CA GLU A 592 -26.19 -51.96 -65.33
C GLU A 592 -25.64 -53.28 -64.71
N ASP A 593 -26.42 -53.94 -63.86
CA ASP A 593 -26.23 -55.35 -63.43
C ASP A 593 -27.44 -55.76 -62.54
N ASP A 594 -28.60 -56.12 -63.15
CA ASP A 594 -29.69 -56.95 -62.56
C ASP A 594 -30.93 -56.99 -63.50
N GLU A 595 -30.86 -57.63 -64.68
CA GLU A 595 -32.04 -58.13 -65.42
C GLU A 595 -31.63 -59.05 -66.59
N ASP A 596 -30.95 -60.18 -66.29
CA ASP A 596 -30.60 -61.22 -67.29
C ASP A 596 -30.51 -62.62 -66.64
N ASP A 597 -31.59 -63.06 -65.95
CA ASP A 597 -31.77 -64.45 -65.48
C ASP A 597 -33.24 -64.72 -65.03
N GLU A 598 -34.18 -64.90 -65.97
CA GLU A 598 -35.41 -65.72 -65.81
C GLU A 598 -36.20 -65.83 -67.14
N ASP A 599 -35.96 -66.90 -67.92
CA ASP A 599 -36.96 -67.67 -68.71
C ASP A 599 -36.28 -68.69 -69.68
N ASP A 600 -36.23 -69.98 -69.32
CA ASP A 600 -36.76 -71.12 -70.11
C ASP A 600 -36.29 -72.52 -69.61
N ASP A 601 -37.27 -73.43 -69.47
CA ASP A 601 -37.26 -74.93 -69.43
C ASP A 601 -36.31 -75.74 -68.51
#